data_AF-A0A382Q2W2-F1
#
_entry.id   AF-A0A382Q2W2-F1
#
_cell.length_a   1.000
_cell.length_b   1.000
_cell.length_c   1.000
_cell.angle_alpha   90.00
_cell.angle_beta   90.00
_cell.angle_gamma   90.00
#
_symmetry.space_group_name_H-M   'P 1'
#
loop_
_entity.id
_entity.type
_entity.pdbx_description
1 polymer ?
#
loop_
_entity_poly.entity_id
_entity_poly.type
_entity_poly.pdbx_seq_one_letter_code
_entity_poly.pdbx_strand_id
1 'polypeptide(L)'
;MEKHIQLYVIVLGLLGAILGSIFYLTIVIATGNSIAQALLDHWPVITGGVIAAISLGGTIFFAFHDRAKKLGTEHDVFISIPMTGLDSEEKYNEMHREAVEIAGVLTQEPEVNNIYCAAITYKTLNQIQNALVAGDLDHLKKSKRFILIYPEKLVTSCLVEAGYAISLGIPCVFFVKNEDHLPYILKEIGQKAANVITFEYGDEDLSDFIVRQGILLG
;
A
#
# COMPACT_ATOMS: atom_id res chain seq x y z
N MET A 1 -5.88 14.02 -6.69
CA MET A 1 -5.53 13.44 -8.00
C MET A 1 -6.37 12.18 -8.29
N GLU A 2 -6.50 11.26 -7.34
CA GLU A 2 -7.26 10.00 -7.46
C GLU A 2 -8.74 10.14 -7.86
N LYS A 3 -9.46 11.11 -7.28
CA LYS A 3 -10.86 11.42 -7.65
C LYS A 3 -11.04 11.89 -9.10
N HIS A 4 -10.02 12.55 -9.68
CA HIS A 4 -10.09 13.03 -11.06
C HIS A 4 -9.89 11.90 -12.07
N ILE A 5 -9.05 10.90 -11.73
CA ILE A 5 -8.83 9.71 -12.57
C ILE A 5 -10.09 8.84 -12.62
N GLN A 6 -10.75 8.63 -11.47
CA GLN A 6 -12.03 7.92 -11.39
C GLN A 6 -13.11 8.56 -12.27
N LEU A 7 -13.27 9.89 -12.18
CA LEU A 7 -14.23 10.62 -13.00
C LEU A 7 -13.91 10.49 -14.49
N TYR A 8 -12.63 10.57 -14.86
CA TYR A 8 -12.20 10.48 -16.26
C TYR A 8 -12.52 9.12 -16.89
N VAL A 9 -12.28 8.01 -16.17
CA VAL A 9 -12.56 6.66 -16.70
C VAL A 9 -14.06 6.39 -16.81
N ILE A 10 -14.86 6.86 -15.84
CA ILE A 10 -16.32 6.77 -15.92
C ILE A 10 -16.85 7.57 -17.12
N VAL A 11 -16.35 8.79 -17.32
CA VAL A 11 -16.75 9.65 -18.45
C VAL A 11 -16.39 9.01 -19.78
N LEU A 12 -15.20 8.43 -19.93
CA LEU A 12 -14.77 7.72 -21.14
C LEU A 12 -15.62 6.47 -21.42
N GLY A 13 -15.94 5.68 -20.39
CA GLY A 13 -16.82 4.53 -20.52
C GLY A 13 -18.23 4.91 -20.97
N LEU A 14 -18.81 5.98 -20.39
CA LEU A 14 -20.10 6.52 -20.80
C LEU A 14 -20.07 7.05 -22.24
N LEU A 15 -19.02 7.78 -22.62
CA LEU A 15 -18.83 8.26 -23.98
C LEU A 15 -18.76 7.12 -24.99
N GLY A 16 -18.03 6.05 -24.68
CA GLY A 16 -17.96 4.86 -25.52
C GLY A 16 -19.33 4.19 -25.70
N ALA A 17 -20.09 4.04 -24.62
CA ALA A 17 -21.44 3.46 -24.68
C ALA A 17 -22.42 4.34 -25.49
N ILE A 18 -22.35 5.66 -25.33
CA ILE A 18 -23.17 6.62 -26.10
C ILE A 18 -22.83 6.52 -27.58
N LEU A 19 -21.54 6.57 -27.94
CA LEU A 19 -21.09 6.48 -29.34
C LEU A 19 -21.47 5.14 -29.98
N GLY A 20 -21.31 4.03 -29.26
CA GLY A 20 -21.72 2.71 -29.72
C GLY A 20 -23.22 2.61 -29.95
N SER A 21 -24.03 3.20 -29.07
CA SER A 21 -25.49 3.24 -29.20
C SER A 21 -25.93 4.10 -30.39
N ILE A 22 -25.30 5.26 -30.60
CA ILE A 22 -25.56 6.13 -31.76
C ILE A 22 -25.20 5.42 -33.07
N PHE A 23 -24.03 4.77 -33.13
CA PHE A 23 -23.59 4.03 -34.30
C PHE A 23 -24.56 2.88 -34.64
N TYR A 24 -24.99 2.13 -33.64
CA TYR A 24 -25.98 1.07 -33.81
C TYR A 24 -27.33 1.61 -34.32
N LEU A 25 -27.84 2.69 -33.73
CA LEU A 25 -29.09 3.33 -34.16
C LEU A 25 -29.00 3.79 -35.62
N THR A 26 -27.85 4.32 -36.02
CA THR A 26 -27.60 4.78 -37.40
C THR A 26 -27.68 3.62 -38.40
N ILE A 27 -27.14 2.45 -38.06
CA ILE A 27 -27.24 1.24 -38.88
C ILE A 27 -28.70 0.78 -39.01
N VAL A 28 -29.47 0.81 -37.92
CA VAL A 28 -30.87 0.37 -37.93
C VAL A 28 -31.79 1.35 -38.68
N ILE A 29 -31.51 2.65 -38.63
CA ILE A 29 -32.25 3.64 -39.44
C ILE A 29 -31.93 3.45 -40.93
N ALA A 30 -30.68 3.12 -41.27
CA ALA A 30 -30.27 2.87 -42.65
C ALA A 30 -30.97 1.66 -43.29
N THR A 31 -31.56 0.75 -42.51
CA THR A 31 -32.34 -0.39 -43.01
C THR A 31 -33.83 -0.08 -43.23
N GLY A 32 -34.27 1.17 -43.01
CA GLY A 32 -35.62 1.65 -43.35
C GLY A 32 -36.66 1.52 -42.23
N ASN A 33 -36.26 1.10 -41.03
CA ASN A 33 -37.14 1.02 -39.87
C ASN A 33 -37.38 2.39 -39.23
N SER A 34 -38.58 2.62 -38.69
CA SER A 34 -38.83 3.80 -37.84
C SER A 34 -38.07 3.68 -36.51
N ILE A 35 -37.63 4.80 -35.95
CA ILE A 35 -36.83 4.84 -34.70
C ILE A 35 -37.55 4.13 -33.55
N ALA A 36 -38.87 4.29 -33.44
CA ALA A 36 -39.67 3.67 -32.39
C ALA A 36 -39.67 2.13 -32.49
N GLN A 37 -39.74 1.61 -33.72
CA GLN A 37 -39.78 0.17 -33.98
C GLN A 37 -38.39 -0.46 -33.77
N ALA A 38 -37.35 0.22 -34.26
CA ALA A 38 -35.96 -0.11 -34.03
C ALA A 38 -35.61 -0.24 -32.53
N LEU A 39 -36.09 0.70 -31.71
CA LEU A 39 -35.85 0.68 -30.27
C LEU A 39 -36.57 -0.49 -29.58
N LEU A 40 -37.80 -0.79 -29.96
CA LEU A 40 -38.58 -1.90 -29.38
C LEU A 40 -37.97 -3.26 -29.75
N ASP A 41 -37.64 -3.46 -31.02
CA ASP A 41 -37.15 -4.75 -31.54
C ASP A 41 -35.73 -5.08 -31.04
N HIS A 42 -34.95 -4.07 -30.70
CA HIS A 42 -33.55 -4.23 -30.31
C HIS A 42 -33.22 -3.78 -28.88
N TRP A 43 -34.22 -3.42 -28.07
CA TRP A 43 -34.02 -3.01 -26.68
C TRP A 43 -33.13 -3.98 -25.87
N PRO A 44 -33.29 -5.32 -25.95
CA PRO A 44 -32.43 -6.25 -25.22
C PRO A 44 -30.95 -6.14 -25.62
N VAL A 45 -30.69 -5.95 -26.92
CA VAL A 45 -29.32 -5.82 -27.47
C VAL A 45 -28.69 -4.51 -27.00
N ILE A 46 -29.45 -3.42 -27.00
CA ILE A 46 -29.00 -2.11 -26.52
C ILE A 46 -28.68 -2.19 -25.02
N THR A 47 -29.58 -2.74 -24.20
CA THR A 47 -29.32 -2.87 -22.76
C THR A 47 -28.15 -3.81 -22.45
N GLY A 48 -28.02 -4.91 -23.19
CA GLY A 48 -26.90 -5.83 -23.05
C GLY A 48 -25.56 -5.18 -23.40
N GLY A 49 -25.53 -4.37 -24.47
CA GLY A 49 -24.35 -3.59 -24.86
C GLY A 49 -23.92 -2.58 -23.81
N VAL A 50 -24.87 -1.86 -23.20
CA VAL A 50 -24.58 -0.89 -22.12
C VAL A 50 -24.04 -1.59 -20.87
N ILE A 51 -24.67 -2.69 -20.43
CA ILE A 51 -24.20 -3.46 -19.27
C ILE A 51 -22.80 -4.02 -19.54
N ALA A 52 -22.55 -4.58 -20.72
CA ALA A 52 -21.23 -5.09 -21.10
C ALA A 52 -20.17 -3.98 -21.12
N ALA A 53 -20.49 -2.79 -21.64
CA ALA A 53 -19.58 -1.65 -21.66
C ALA A 53 -19.23 -1.16 -20.25
N ILE A 54 -20.21 -1.05 -19.35
CA ILE A 54 -19.98 -0.69 -17.94
C ILE A 54 -19.12 -1.75 -17.25
N SER A 55 -19.43 -3.02 -17.45
CA SER A 55 -18.69 -4.12 -16.83
C SER A 55 -17.24 -4.19 -17.31
N LEU A 56 -17.01 -4.03 -18.62
CA LEU A 56 -15.67 -4.00 -19.20
C LEU A 56 -14.89 -2.76 -18.74
N GLY A 57 -15.54 -1.60 -18.71
CA GLY A 57 -14.95 -0.35 -18.20
C GLY A 57 -14.54 -0.47 -16.73
N GLY A 58 -15.35 -1.12 -15.90
CA GLY A 58 -15.03 -1.46 -14.52
C GLY A 58 -13.79 -2.35 -14.40
N THR A 59 -13.73 -3.46 -15.14
CA THR A 59 -12.59 -4.38 -15.11
C THR A 59 -11.30 -3.70 -15.57
N ILE A 60 -11.36 -2.92 -16.65
CA ILE A 60 -10.22 -2.14 -17.15
C ILE A 60 -9.79 -1.12 -16.10
N PHE A 61 -10.73 -0.39 -15.48
CA PHE A 61 -10.43 0.55 -14.41
C PHE A 61 -9.68 -0.12 -13.25
N PHE A 62 -10.18 -1.26 -12.75
CA PHE A 62 -9.53 -1.98 -11.66
C PHE A 62 -8.13 -2.49 -12.06
N ALA A 63 -7.98 -3.03 -13.26
CA ALA A 63 -6.67 -3.46 -13.77
C ALA A 63 -5.67 -2.30 -13.93
N PHE A 64 -6.10 -1.14 -14.41
CA PHE A 64 -5.24 0.04 -14.53
C PHE A 64 -4.97 0.70 -13.18
N HIS A 65 -5.93 0.71 -12.27
CA HIS A 65 -5.76 1.23 -10.91
C HIS A 65 -4.72 0.41 -10.14
N ASP A 66 -4.84 -0.92 -10.18
CA ASP A 66 -3.89 -1.83 -9.54
C ASP A 66 -2.49 -1.69 -10.16
N ARG A 67 -2.42 -1.59 -11.49
CA ARG A 67 -1.15 -1.39 -12.20
C ARG A 67 -0.53 -0.01 -11.95
N ALA A 68 -1.32 1.05 -11.84
CA ALA A 68 -0.83 2.39 -11.49
C ALA A 68 -0.30 2.43 -10.05
N LYS A 69 -0.97 1.73 -9.12
CA LYS A 69 -0.50 1.56 -7.74
C LYS A 69 0.82 0.79 -7.72
N LYS A 70 0.95 -0.27 -8.52
CA LYS A 70 2.17 -1.09 -8.65
C LYS A 70 3.32 -0.39 -9.39
N LEU A 71 3.03 0.55 -10.29
CA LEU A 71 4.04 1.40 -10.95
C LEU A 71 4.57 2.52 -10.04
N GLY A 72 3.89 2.81 -8.93
CA GLY A 72 4.34 3.77 -7.92
C GLY A 72 5.15 3.15 -6.77
N THR A 73 5.26 1.82 -6.69
CA THR A 73 6.02 1.16 -5.63
C THR A 73 7.49 1.07 -6.00
N GLU A 74 8.35 1.75 -5.24
CA GLU A 74 9.80 1.69 -5.35
C GLU A 74 10.36 0.59 -4.46
N HIS A 75 9.76 0.35 -3.30
CA HIS A 75 10.28 -0.57 -2.28
C HIS A 75 9.30 -1.71 -2.00
N ASP A 76 9.84 -2.89 -1.70
CA ASP A 76 9.04 -4.02 -1.26
C ASP A 76 8.70 -3.88 0.24
N VAL A 77 9.65 -3.41 1.04
CA VAL A 77 9.50 -3.24 2.49
C VAL A 77 10.05 -1.89 2.93
N PHE A 78 9.26 -1.15 3.70
CA PHE A 78 9.74 -0.05 4.53
C PHE A 78 9.96 -0.55 5.96
N ILE A 79 11.16 -0.41 6.50
CA ILE A 79 11.46 -0.77 7.89
C ILE A 79 11.62 0.51 8.70
N SER A 80 10.75 0.65 9.70
CA SER A 80 10.81 1.69 10.71
C SER A 80 11.31 1.11 12.03
N ILE A 81 12.41 1.65 12.54
CA ILE A 81 13.04 1.26 13.80
C ILE A 81 13.46 2.54 14.54
N PRO A 82 13.34 2.62 15.88
CA PRO A 82 13.67 3.83 16.61
C PRO A 82 15.12 4.25 16.39
N MET A 83 15.29 5.39 15.73
CA MET A 83 16.57 6.08 15.62
C MET A 83 16.56 7.46 16.27
N THR A 84 15.36 7.95 16.64
CA THR A 84 15.14 9.19 17.37
C THR A 84 14.62 8.89 18.77
N GLY A 85 14.93 9.75 19.73
CA GLY A 85 14.61 9.52 21.15
C GLY A 85 15.59 8.59 21.88
N LEU A 86 16.61 8.06 21.20
CA LEU A 86 17.68 7.32 21.85
C LEU A 86 18.62 8.29 22.58
N ASP A 87 19.01 7.93 23.80
CA ASP A 87 19.80 8.78 24.68
C ASP A 87 21.32 8.68 24.46
N SER A 88 21.79 7.75 23.63
CA SER A 88 23.22 7.51 23.43
C SER A 88 23.56 6.94 22.04
N GLU A 89 24.82 7.13 21.62
CA GLU A 89 25.37 6.60 20.36
C GLU A 89 25.47 5.06 20.40
N GLU A 90 25.67 4.47 21.59
CA GLU A 90 25.70 3.02 21.77
C GLU A 90 24.35 2.40 21.43
N LYS A 91 23.26 2.93 21.99
CA LYS A 91 21.89 2.49 21.64
C LYS A 91 21.59 2.69 20.15
N TYR A 92 22.06 3.79 19.58
CA TYR A 92 21.92 4.04 18.13
C TYR A 92 22.61 2.94 17.30
N ASN A 93 23.84 2.59 17.66
CA ASN A 93 24.60 1.55 16.95
C ASN A 93 23.99 0.16 17.13
N GLU A 94 23.37 -0.12 18.28
CA GLU A 94 22.60 -1.34 18.49
C GLU A 94 21.40 -1.42 17.54
N MET A 95 20.57 -0.37 17.48
CA MET A 95 19.42 -0.31 16.55
C MET A 95 19.87 -0.34 15.09
N HIS A 96 20.97 0.32 14.74
CA HIS A 96 21.54 0.27 13.39
C HIS A 96 21.94 -1.17 13.00
N ARG A 97 22.62 -1.89 13.90
CA ARG A 97 23.03 -3.28 13.66
C ARG A 97 21.80 -4.19 13.51
N GLU A 98 20.81 -4.05 14.39
CA GLU A 98 19.56 -4.80 14.33
C GLU A 98 18.81 -4.55 13.01
N ALA A 99 18.77 -3.29 12.54
CA ALA A 99 18.17 -2.95 11.25
C ALA A 99 18.88 -3.61 10.06
N VAL A 100 20.22 -3.62 10.07
CA VAL A 100 21.03 -4.26 9.02
C VAL A 100 20.81 -5.77 8.99
N GLU A 101 20.77 -6.41 10.16
CA GLU A 101 20.57 -7.85 10.31
C GLU A 101 19.17 -8.26 9.81
N ILE A 102 18.13 -7.55 10.25
CA ILE A 102 16.76 -7.79 9.83
C ILE A 102 16.59 -7.58 8.32
N ALA A 103 17.16 -6.52 7.77
CA ALA A 103 17.14 -6.31 6.32
C ALA A 103 17.87 -7.46 5.59
N GLY A 104 19.01 -7.92 6.11
CA GLY A 104 19.75 -9.06 5.57
C GLY A 104 18.89 -10.33 5.50
N VAL A 105 18.17 -10.64 6.57
CA VAL A 105 17.23 -11.77 6.63
C VAL A 105 16.07 -11.59 5.66
N LEU A 106 15.41 -10.43 5.65
CA LEU A 106 14.26 -10.17 4.78
C LEU A 106 14.62 -10.26 3.30
N THR A 107 15.84 -9.85 2.89
CA THR A 107 16.30 -9.98 1.50
C THR A 107 16.55 -11.42 1.04
N GLN A 108 16.53 -12.42 1.93
CA GLN A 108 16.56 -13.83 1.53
C GLN A 108 15.20 -14.31 1.00
N GLU A 109 14.12 -13.58 1.27
CA GLU A 109 12.80 -13.91 0.76
C GLU A 109 12.66 -13.52 -0.72
N PRO A 110 12.20 -14.42 -1.61
CA PRO A 110 12.15 -14.15 -3.06
C PRO A 110 11.33 -12.93 -3.47
N GLU A 111 10.36 -12.52 -2.64
CA GLU A 111 9.49 -11.38 -2.90
C GLU A 111 10.09 -10.03 -2.47
N VAL A 112 11.21 -10.03 -1.75
CA VAL A 112 11.81 -8.82 -1.17
C VAL A 112 13.17 -8.56 -1.82
N ASN A 113 13.17 -7.61 -2.75
CA ASN A 113 14.34 -7.22 -3.51
C ASN A 113 14.83 -5.82 -3.12
N ASN A 114 13.91 -4.95 -2.68
CA ASN A 114 14.24 -3.59 -2.32
C ASN A 114 13.67 -3.22 -0.95
N ILE A 115 14.56 -2.91 0.00
CA ILE A 115 14.23 -2.50 1.36
C ILE A 115 14.66 -1.06 1.55
N TYR A 116 13.76 -0.25 2.08
CA TYR A 116 14.10 1.06 2.58
C TYR A 116 14.12 1.06 4.11
N CYS A 117 15.22 1.55 4.69
CA CYS A 117 15.34 1.79 6.12
C CYS A 117 16.25 3.00 6.37
N ALA A 118 15.73 4.00 7.07
CA ALA A 118 16.50 5.19 7.43
C ALA A 118 17.71 4.83 8.30
N ALA A 119 17.56 3.86 9.21
CA ALA A 119 18.64 3.39 10.07
C ALA A 119 19.84 2.84 9.27
N ILE A 120 19.60 2.16 8.15
CA ILE A 120 20.67 1.63 7.30
C ILE A 120 21.31 2.76 6.46
N THR A 121 20.48 3.71 6.02
CA THR A 121 20.90 4.83 5.18
C THR A 121 21.83 5.80 5.92
N TYR A 122 21.48 6.12 7.17
CA TYR A 122 22.22 7.05 8.01
C TYR A 122 23.09 6.29 9.02
N LYS A 123 24.40 6.45 8.90
CA LYS A 123 25.37 5.67 9.69
C LYS A 123 25.64 6.24 11.07
N THR A 124 25.23 7.48 11.34
CA THR A 124 25.50 8.16 12.61
C THR A 124 24.31 8.98 13.07
N LEU A 125 24.18 9.18 14.39
CA LEU A 125 23.11 9.97 14.99
C LEU A 125 23.05 11.40 14.44
N ASN A 126 24.22 12.00 14.22
CA ASN A 126 24.32 13.35 13.64
C ASN A 126 23.76 13.44 12.21
N GLN A 127 23.86 12.37 11.40
CA GLN A 127 23.26 12.38 10.05
C GLN A 127 21.73 12.40 10.13
N ILE A 128 21.14 11.64 11.05
CA ILE A 128 19.68 11.60 11.25
C ILE A 128 19.14 12.92 11.78
N GLN A 129 19.81 13.54 12.76
CA GLN A 129 19.38 14.82 13.32
C GLN A 129 19.34 15.95 12.28
N ASN A 130 20.16 15.85 11.22
CA ASN A 130 20.22 16.80 10.14
C ASN A 130 19.45 16.35 8.88
N ALA A 131 18.80 15.17 8.91
CA ALA A 131 18.07 14.63 7.79
C ALA A 131 16.69 15.30 7.64
N LEU A 132 16.23 15.42 6.40
CA LEU A 132 14.88 15.87 6.09
C LEU A 132 13.91 14.69 6.19
N VAL A 133 13.24 14.56 7.35
CA VAL A 133 12.22 13.53 7.64
C VAL A 133 11.14 13.41 6.55
N ALA A 134 10.88 14.49 5.81
CA ALA A 134 9.91 14.49 4.72
C ALA A 134 10.24 13.50 3.59
N GLY A 135 11.53 13.21 3.34
CA GLY A 135 11.96 12.26 2.30
C GLY A 135 11.56 10.82 2.63
N ASP A 136 11.64 10.44 3.90
CA ASP A 136 11.36 9.08 4.37
C ASP A 136 9.88 8.73 4.18
N LEU A 137 8.97 9.69 4.36
CA LEU A 137 7.54 9.49 4.12
C LEU A 137 7.22 9.27 2.64
N ASP A 138 7.99 9.83 1.71
CA ASP A 138 7.81 9.56 0.29
C ASP A 138 8.27 8.16 -0.08
N HIS A 139 9.31 7.64 0.57
CA HIS A 139 9.67 6.23 0.43
C HIS A 139 8.60 5.31 1.01
N LEU A 140 8.05 5.63 2.19
CA LEU A 140 6.95 4.86 2.81
C LEU A 140 5.72 4.76 1.89
N LYS A 141 5.29 5.86 1.27
CA LYS A 141 4.16 5.86 0.30
C LYS A 141 4.39 4.93 -0.89
N LYS A 142 5.65 4.69 -1.24
CA LYS A 142 6.09 3.88 -2.37
C LYS A 142 6.51 2.47 -1.93
N SER A 143 6.18 2.06 -0.70
CA SER A 143 6.46 0.73 -0.20
C SER A 143 5.25 -0.18 -0.28
N LYS A 144 5.47 -1.46 -0.62
CA LYS A 144 4.38 -2.47 -0.64
C LYS A 144 3.97 -2.91 0.76
N ARG A 145 4.93 -3.01 1.69
CA ARG A 145 4.74 -3.44 3.07
C ARG A 145 5.45 -2.49 4.02
N PHE A 146 4.94 -2.36 5.23
CA PHE A 146 5.55 -1.60 6.33
C PHE A 146 5.85 -2.53 7.51
N ILE A 147 7.06 -2.44 8.03
CA ILE A 147 7.49 -3.16 9.22
C ILE A 147 7.89 -2.14 10.29
N LEU A 148 7.28 -2.26 11.47
CA LEU A 148 7.70 -1.53 12.67
C LEU A 148 8.48 -2.49 13.57
N ILE A 149 9.66 -2.08 14.01
CA ILE A 149 10.41 -2.72 15.09
C ILE A 149 10.35 -1.77 16.28
N TYR A 150 9.79 -2.20 17.40
CA TYR A 150 9.55 -1.34 18.56
C TYR A 150 9.93 -2.04 19.88
N PRO A 151 11.23 -2.02 20.23
CA PRO A 151 11.77 -2.83 21.32
C PRO A 151 11.45 -2.28 22.72
N GLU A 152 11.25 -0.97 22.86
CA GLU A 152 10.96 -0.33 24.14
C GLU A 152 9.96 0.81 23.98
N LYS A 153 9.34 1.20 25.10
CA LYS A 153 8.39 2.33 25.13
C LYS A 153 9.13 3.65 24.95
N LEU A 154 9.18 4.12 23.71
CA LEU A 154 9.92 5.32 23.32
C LEU A 154 9.12 6.26 22.39
N VAL A 155 9.24 7.57 22.60
CA VAL A 155 8.70 8.57 21.67
C VAL A 155 9.65 8.72 20.49
N THR A 156 9.21 8.26 19.32
CA THR A 156 10.01 8.25 18.08
C THR A 156 9.12 8.53 16.87
N SER A 157 9.73 8.98 15.76
CA SER A 157 9.05 9.16 14.47
C SER A 157 8.38 7.87 13.96
N CYS A 158 8.88 6.70 14.36
CA CYS A 158 8.34 5.41 13.93
C CYS A 158 6.85 5.24 14.22
N LEU A 159 6.37 5.84 15.31
CA LEU A 159 4.94 5.81 15.66
C LEU A 159 4.09 6.66 14.71
N VAL A 160 4.64 7.78 14.23
CA VAL A 160 4.01 8.64 13.22
C VAL A 160 3.98 7.91 11.88
N GLU A 161 5.10 7.28 11.50
CA GLU A 161 5.21 6.48 10.28
C GLU A 161 4.24 5.29 10.29
N ALA A 162 4.10 4.58 11.42
CA ALA A 162 3.15 3.49 11.59
C ALA A 162 1.70 3.97 11.39
N GLY A 163 1.31 5.06 12.05
CA GLY A 163 -0.01 5.67 11.85
C GLY A 163 -0.24 6.09 10.38
N TYR A 164 0.81 6.59 9.74
CA TYR A 164 0.73 7.00 8.33
C TYR A 164 0.56 5.80 7.39
N ALA A 165 1.35 4.73 7.56
CA ALA A 165 1.24 3.49 6.79
C ALA A 165 -0.16 2.86 6.92
N ILE A 166 -0.70 2.82 8.14
CA ILE A 166 -2.07 2.35 8.40
C ILE A 166 -3.08 3.20 7.62
N SER A 167 -2.96 4.52 7.65
CA SER A 167 -3.89 5.43 6.96
C SER A 167 -3.89 5.27 5.44
N LEU A 168 -2.77 4.81 4.87
CA LEU A 168 -2.60 4.51 3.45
C LEU A 168 -3.10 3.11 3.07
N GLY A 169 -3.53 2.30 4.05
CA GLY A 169 -3.93 0.90 3.84
C GLY A 169 -2.76 0.00 3.43
N ILE A 170 -1.54 0.37 3.78
CA ILE A 170 -0.36 -0.47 3.55
C ILE A 170 -0.40 -1.64 4.55
N PRO A 171 -0.16 -2.89 4.13
CA PRO A 171 0.05 -4.01 5.04
C PRO A 171 1.18 -3.71 6.03
N CYS A 172 0.85 -3.76 7.32
CA CYS A 172 1.73 -3.40 8.43
C CYS A 172 2.00 -4.63 9.30
N VAL A 173 3.26 -4.84 9.65
CA VAL A 173 3.69 -5.85 10.62
C VAL A 173 4.47 -5.18 11.73
N PHE A 174 4.02 -5.32 12.97
CA PHE A 174 4.65 -4.71 14.13
C PHE A 174 5.31 -5.79 14.97
N PHE A 175 6.63 -5.65 15.19
CA PHE A 175 7.38 -6.44 16.15
C PHE A 175 7.60 -5.60 17.39
N VAL A 176 7.03 -6.03 18.50
CA VAL A 176 7.13 -5.33 19.78
C VAL A 176 7.64 -6.27 20.85
N LYS A 177 8.49 -5.80 21.77
CA LYS A 177 8.87 -6.66 22.92
C LYS A 177 7.75 -6.84 23.94
N ASN A 178 6.86 -5.86 24.00
CA ASN A 178 5.72 -5.86 24.90
C ASN A 178 4.61 -5.02 24.26
N GLU A 179 3.45 -5.60 24.01
CA GLU A 179 2.31 -4.89 23.41
C GLU A 179 1.85 -3.68 24.24
N ASP A 180 2.05 -3.68 25.56
CA ASP A 180 1.72 -2.54 26.43
C ASP A 180 2.64 -1.33 26.25
N HIS A 181 3.74 -1.49 25.50
CA HIS A 181 4.58 -0.36 25.08
C HIS A 181 3.96 0.40 23.92
N LEU A 182 3.08 -0.21 23.12
CA LEU A 182 2.40 0.49 22.03
C LEU A 182 1.43 1.54 22.58
N PRO A 183 1.31 2.71 21.91
CA PRO A 183 0.23 3.64 22.19
C PRO A 183 -1.14 2.95 22.06
N TYR A 184 -2.07 3.34 22.93
CA TYR A 184 -3.42 2.76 23.01
C TYR A 184 -4.09 2.55 21.63
N ILE A 185 -4.00 3.55 20.75
CA ILE A 185 -4.59 3.50 19.41
C ILE A 185 -3.95 2.40 18.55
N LEU A 186 -2.63 2.23 18.58
CA LEU A 186 -1.95 1.20 17.78
C LEU A 186 -2.25 -0.21 18.32
N LYS A 187 -2.37 -0.35 19.64
CA LYS A 187 -2.78 -1.60 20.28
C LYS A 187 -4.19 -2.02 19.85
N GLU A 188 -5.15 -1.10 19.88
CA GLU A 188 -6.53 -1.37 19.45
C GLU A 188 -6.66 -1.64 17.95
N ILE A 189 -5.90 -0.90 17.13
CA ILE A 189 -5.91 -1.08 15.67
C ILE A 189 -5.35 -2.45 15.28
N GLY A 190 -4.26 -2.91 15.93
CA GLY A 190 -3.69 -4.24 15.67
C GLY A 190 -4.67 -5.39 15.89
N GLN A 191 -5.73 -5.17 16.67
CA GLN A 191 -6.77 -6.17 16.92
C GLN A 191 -7.97 -6.08 15.96
N LYS A 192 -8.13 -4.95 15.25
CA LYS A 192 -9.35 -4.62 14.49
C LYS A 192 -9.12 -4.41 13.00
N ALA A 193 -7.94 -3.94 12.60
CA ALA A 193 -7.64 -3.62 11.21
C ALA A 193 -7.06 -4.84 10.49
N ALA A 194 -7.67 -5.20 9.36
CA ALA A 194 -7.25 -6.37 8.58
C ALA A 194 -5.84 -6.24 7.97
N ASN A 195 -5.29 -5.02 7.89
CA ASN A 195 -3.97 -4.74 7.32
C ASN A 195 -2.88 -4.55 8.39
N VAL A 196 -3.12 -4.89 9.66
CA VAL A 196 -2.13 -4.76 10.73
C VAL A 196 -2.00 -6.10 11.46
N ILE A 197 -0.77 -6.60 11.57
CA ILE A 197 -0.44 -7.78 12.36
C ILE A 197 0.60 -7.36 13.39
N THR A 198 0.38 -7.73 14.65
CA THR A 198 1.33 -7.46 15.74
C THR A 198 1.87 -8.78 16.27
N PHE A 199 3.18 -8.84 16.45
CA PHE A 199 3.88 -9.94 17.08
C PHE A 199 4.64 -9.43 18.30
N GLU A 200 4.32 -9.99 19.46
CA GLU A 200 5.15 -9.84 20.64
C GLU A 200 6.32 -10.84 20.59
N TYR A 201 7.55 -10.37 20.78
CA TYR A 201 8.75 -11.21 20.84
C TYR A 201 9.46 -11.05 22.18
N GLY A 202 10.03 -12.16 22.67
CA GLY A 202 10.73 -12.19 23.96
C GLY A 202 12.18 -11.70 23.87
N ASP A 203 13.06 -12.35 24.64
CA ASP A 203 14.50 -12.07 24.63
C ASP A 203 15.27 -12.81 23.53
N GLU A 204 14.56 -13.48 22.62
CA GLU A 204 15.18 -14.11 21.46
C GLU A 204 15.65 -13.08 20.43
N ASP A 205 16.56 -13.52 19.56
CA ASP A 205 17.02 -12.70 18.45
C ASP A 205 15.85 -12.39 17.51
N LEU A 206 15.65 -11.09 17.21
CA LEU A 206 14.51 -10.66 16.41
C LEU A 206 14.61 -11.16 14.97
N SER A 207 15.82 -11.31 14.42
CA SER A 207 15.99 -11.78 13.06
C SER A 207 15.58 -13.26 12.93
N ASP A 208 15.98 -14.10 13.90
CA ASP A 208 15.53 -15.49 14.00
C ASP A 208 14.01 -15.59 14.19
N PHE A 209 13.44 -14.71 15.04
CA PHE A 209 12.01 -14.62 15.24
C PHE A 209 11.26 -14.33 13.94
N ILE A 210 11.75 -13.34 13.17
CA ILE A 210 11.16 -12.95 11.88
C ILE A 210 11.15 -14.11 10.89
N VAL A 211 12.25 -14.87 10.79
CA VAL A 211 12.32 -16.06 9.93
C VAL A 211 11.26 -17.08 10.34
N ARG A 212 11.14 -17.35 11.65
CA ARG A 212 10.20 -18.35 12.17
C ARG A 212 8.75 -18.01 11.88
N GLN A 213 8.38 -16.74 11.92
CA GLN A 213 7.01 -16.32 11.66
C GLN A 213 6.63 -16.36 10.16
N GLY A 214 7.59 -16.47 9.23
CA GLY A 214 7.32 -16.62 7.80
C GLY A 214 6.59 -15.41 7.18
N ILE A 215 6.89 -14.21 7.67
CA ILE A 215 6.04 -13.00 7.58
C ILE A 215 5.82 -12.46 6.16
N LEU A 216 6.60 -12.95 5.18
CA LEU A 216 6.51 -12.52 3.79
C LEU A 216 5.78 -13.52 2.87
N LEU A 217 5.26 -14.63 3.40
CA LEU A 217 4.59 -15.69 2.62
C LEU A 217 3.05 -15.56 2.58
N GLY A 218 2.49 -14.46 3.10
CA GLY A 218 1.04 -14.20 3.17
C GLY A 218 0.55 -13.10 2.25
#